data_AF-A0A662KF45-F1
#
_entry.id   AF-A0A662KF45-F1
#
_cell.length_a   1.000
_cell.length_b   1.000
_cell.length_c   1.000
_cell.angle_alpha   90.00
_cell.angle_beta   90.00
_cell.angle_gamma   90.00
#
_symmetry.space_group_name_H-M   'P 1'
#
loop_
_entity.id
_entity.type
_entity.pdbx_description
1 polymer ?
#
loop_
_entity_poly.entity_id
_entity_poly.type
_entity_poly.pdbx_seq_one_letter_code
_entity_poly.pdbx_strand_id
1 'polypeptide(L)'
;MIFISVIQSTGEEVFFRGFLLRKIQEKLSGLAAILITAILFGLAHLSYGTWYQVLMPTFIGLVFGYIVIKTNNLYSSITSHITLNLVMFLIAYALKSLIL
;
A
#
# COMPACT_ATOMS: atom_id res chain seq x y z
N MET A 1 -0.91 1.54 -18.49
CA MET A 1 -1.32 1.01 -17.16
C MET A 1 -0.14 0.71 -16.27
N ILE A 2 0.83 -0.13 -16.67
CA ILE A 2 1.98 -0.50 -15.83
C ILE A 2 2.81 0.72 -15.38
N PHE A 3 3.19 1.61 -16.31
CA PHE A 3 3.97 2.81 -15.99
C PHE A 3 3.30 3.71 -14.94
N ILE A 4 1.99 3.97 -15.11
CA ILE A 4 1.20 4.77 -14.17
C ILE A 4 1.15 4.09 -12.81
N SER A 5 0.95 2.77 -12.77
CA SER A 5 0.92 2.01 -11.51
C SER A 5 2.25 2.06 -10.78
N VAL A 6 3.39 1.98 -11.49
CA VAL A 6 4.72 2.12 -10.87
C VAL A 6 4.89 3.48 -10.21
N ILE A 7 4.52 4.56 -10.91
CA ILE A 7 4.61 5.92 -10.37
C ILE A 7 3.66 6.07 -9.18
N GLN A 8 2.42 5.62 -9.31
CA GLN A 8 1.41 5.70 -8.27
C GLN A 8 1.84 4.96 -7.01
N SER A 9 2.21 3.68 -7.11
CA SER A 9 2.69 2.88 -5.98
C SER A 9 3.91 3.51 -5.31
N THR A 10 4.84 4.05 -6.09
CA THR A 10 6.01 4.74 -5.54
C THR A 10 5.60 5.98 -4.76
N GLY A 11 4.73 6.82 -5.31
CA GLY A 11 4.24 8.03 -4.65
C GLY A 11 3.49 7.73 -3.36
N GLU A 12 2.64 6.71 -3.38
CA GLU A 12 1.92 6.23 -2.20
C GLU A 12 2.88 5.76 -1.09
N GLU A 13 3.87 4.93 -1.41
CA GLU A 13 4.85 4.49 -0.40
C GLU A 13 5.71 5.65 0.12
N VAL A 14 6.15 6.56 -0.75
CA VAL A 14 6.93 7.73 -0.33
C VAL A 14 6.14 8.59 0.66
N PHE A 15 4.86 8.85 0.38
CA PHE A 15 4.03 9.64 1.29
C PHE A 15 3.70 8.89 2.58
N PHE A 16 3.12 7.69 2.50
CA PHE A 16 2.61 7.00 3.68
C PHE A 16 3.73 6.40 4.55
N ARG A 17 4.78 5.82 3.94
CA ARG A 17 5.83 5.10 4.68
C ARG A 17 7.11 5.92 4.80
N GLY A 18 7.46 6.67 3.76
CA GLY A 18 8.63 7.54 3.75
C GLY A 18 8.44 8.75 4.66
N PHE A 19 7.31 9.42 4.56
CA PHE A 19 7.02 10.64 5.32
C PHE A 19 6.13 10.39 6.54
N LEU A 20 4.88 9.98 6.34
CA LEU A 20 3.85 10.01 7.38
C LEU A 20 4.14 9.01 8.52
N LEU A 21 4.51 7.78 8.19
CA LEU A 21 4.89 6.76 9.18
C LEU A 21 6.04 7.24 10.06
N ARG A 22 7.12 7.73 9.44
CA ARG A 22 8.30 8.26 10.15
C ARG A 22 7.93 9.45 11.03
N LYS A 23 7.07 10.35 10.53
CA LYS A 23 6.62 11.52 11.29
C LYS A 23 5.83 11.13 12.54
N ILE A 24 4.99 10.11 12.45
CA ILE A 24 4.21 9.61 13.60
C ILE A 24 5.12 8.87 14.59
N GLN A 25 6.14 8.14 14.10
CA GLN A 25 7.13 7.47 14.95
C GLN A 25 7.95 8.42 15.83
N GLU A 26 8.03 9.71 15.49
CA GLU A 26 8.65 10.72 16.36
C GLU A 26 7.88 10.91 17.68
N LYS A 27 6.59 10.56 17.72
CA LYS A 27 5.70 10.80 18.88
C LYS A 27 5.06 9.54 19.45
N LEU A 28 4.92 8.48 18.65
CA LEU A 28 4.22 7.26 19.01
C LEU A 28 5.08 6.02 18.72
N SER A 29 4.68 4.88 19.29
CA SER A 29 5.35 3.61 19.03
C SER A 29 5.25 3.21 17.55
N GLY A 30 6.20 2.38 17.08
CA GLY A 30 6.19 1.86 15.70
C GLY A 30 4.89 1.13 15.36
N LEU A 31 4.32 0.36 16.30
CA LEU A 31 3.04 -0.32 16.10
C LEU A 31 1.89 0.68 15.94
N ALA A 32 1.81 1.70 16.79
CA ALA A 32 0.78 2.73 16.68
C ALA A 32 0.90 3.51 15.36
N ALA A 33 2.12 3.83 14.94
CA ALA A 33 2.38 4.48 13.67
C ALA A 33 1.94 3.62 12.46
N ILE A 34 2.22 2.31 12.49
CA ILE A 34 1.73 1.36 11.47
C ILE A 34 0.20 1.37 11.43
N LEU A 35 -0.46 1.20 12.58
CA LEU A 35 -1.93 1.13 12.64
C LEU A 35 -2.58 2.40 12.07
N ILE A 36 -2.10 3.57 12.49
CA ILE A 36 -2.64 4.87 12.03
C ILE A 36 -2.42 5.03 10.53
N THR A 37 -1.20 4.83 10.03
CA THR A 37 -0.91 5.02 8.60
C THR A 37 -1.62 4.00 7.72
N ALA A 38 -1.82 2.77 8.18
CA ALA A 38 -2.58 1.75 7.46
C ALA A 38 -4.06 2.12 7.32
N ILE A 39 -4.69 2.61 8.39
CA ILE A 39 -6.09 3.08 8.34
C ILE A 39 -6.21 4.26 7.38
N LEU A 40 -5.32 5.25 7.47
CA LEU A 40 -5.32 6.41 6.57
C LEU A 40 -5.10 6.00 5.11
N PHE A 41 -4.22 5.03 4.87
CA PHE A 41 -4.00 4.46 3.54
C PHE A 41 -5.26 3.80 2.99
N GLY A 42 -5.97 3.01 3.80
CA GLY A 42 -7.28 2.47 3.45
C GLY A 42 -8.32 3.54 3.14
N LEU A 43 -8.43 4.56 3.99
CA LEU A 43 -9.39 5.65 3.80
C LEU A 43 -9.13 6.47 2.53
N ALA A 44 -7.87 6.57 2.08
CA ALA A 44 -7.53 7.20 0.81
C ALA A 44 -8.15 6.48 -0.42
N HIS A 45 -8.65 5.25 -0.24
CA HIS A 45 -9.30 4.45 -1.28
C HIS A 45 -10.85 4.51 -1.20
N LEU A 46 -11.43 5.36 -0.36
CA LEU A 46 -12.89 5.51 -0.22
C LEU A 46 -13.59 5.87 -1.52
N SER A 47 -12.91 6.56 -2.44
CA SER A 47 -13.49 7.04 -3.70
C SER A 47 -13.96 5.92 -4.63
N TYR A 48 -13.55 4.67 -4.40
CA TYR A 48 -13.97 3.54 -5.22
C TYR A 48 -15.38 3.01 -4.87
N GLY A 49 -15.95 3.44 -3.73
CA GLY A 49 -17.39 3.29 -3.45
C GLY A 49 -17.82 1.99 -2.76
N THR A 50 -16.90 1.08 -2.41
CA THR A 50 -17.24 -0.15 -1.69
C THR A 50 -16.36 -0.37 -0.45
N TRP A 51 -16.90 -1.02 0.57
CA TRP A 51 -16.21 -1.23 1.85
C TRP A 51 -14.93 -2.07 1.71
N TYR A 52 -14.91 -3.05 0.81
CA TYR A 52 -13.76 -3.93 0.62
C TYR A 52 -12.57 -3.21 -0.02
N GLN A 53 -12.82 -2.12 -0.76
CA GLN A 53 -11.77 -1.26 -1.32
C GLN A 53 -11.11 -0.35 -0.26
N VAL A 54 -11.64 -0.29 0.96
CA VAL A 54 -10.99 0.36 2.11
C VAL A 54 -10.31 -0.69 2.99
N LEU A 55 -10.99 -1.80 3.24
CA LEU A 55 -10.48 -2.86 4.11
C LEU A 55 -9.22 -3.51 3.56
N MET A 56 -9.19 -3.82 2.25
CA MET A 56 -8.05 -4.49 1.63
C MET A 56 -6.78 -3.61 1.63
N PRO A 57 -6.83 -2.33 1.20
CA PRO A 57 -5.66 -1.47 1.29
C PRO A 57 -5.24 -1.21 2.74
N THR A 58 -6.17 -1.15 3.70
CA THR A 58 -5.81 -1.07 5.13
C THR A 58 -4.93 -2.25 5.53
N PHE A 59 -5.34 -3.48 5.20
CA PHE A 59 -4.56 -4.69 5.54
C PHE A 59 -3.19 -4.71 4.84
N ILE A 60 -3.16 -4.41 3.55
CA ILE A 60 -1.90 -4.27 2.79
C ILE A 60 -1.01 -3.21 3.46
N GLY A 61 -1.61 -2.12 3.93
CA GLY A 61 -0.89 -1.04 4.55
C GLY A 61 -0.26 -1.39 5.90
N LEU A 62 -0.87 -2.33 6.65
CA LEU A 62 -0.26 -2.91 7.85
C LEU A 62 1.01 -3.69 7.49
N VAL A 63 0.93 -4.51 6.44
CA VAL A 63 2.06 -5.34 5.97
C VAL A 63 3.21 -4.46 5.49
N PHE A 64 2.93 -3.45 4.67
CA PHE A 64 3.93 -2.52 4.16
C PHE A 64 4.56 -1.67 5.27
N GLY A 65 3.76 -1.17 6.21
CA GLY A 65 4.28 -0.48 7.40
C GLY A 65 5.22 -1.37 8.22
N TYR A 66 4.82 -2.63 8.46
CA TYR A 66 5.67 -3.61 9.15
C TYR A 66 6.98 -3.87 8.41
N ILE A 67 6.93 -4.07 7.08
CA ILE A 67 8.12 -4.29 6.24
C ILE A 67 9.09 -3.12 6.40
N VAL A 68 8.64 -1.87 6.26
CA VAL A 68 9.53 -0.70 6.36
C VAL A 68 10.17 -0.58 7.74
N ILE A 69 9.42 -0.82 8.82
CA ILE A 69 9.99 -0.78 10.17
C ILE A 69 11.00 -1.91 10.36
N LYS A 70 10.69 -3.12 9.87
CA LYS A 70 11.55 -4.29 10.08
C LYS A 70 12.84 -4.22 9.27
N THR A 71 12.77 -3.73 8.03
CA THR A 71 13.94 -3.63 7.12
C THR A 71 14.68 -2.31 7.24
N ASN A 72 14.06 -1.30 7.87
CA ASN A 72 14.49 0.10 7.83
C ASN A 72 14.76 0.61 6.40
N ASN A 73 14.02 0.10 5.42
CA ASN A 73 14.23 0.39 4.00
C ASN A 73 12.90 0.72 3.31
N LEU A 74 12.80 1.90 2.70
CA LEU A 74 11.60 2.29 1.96
C LEU A 74 11.43 1.47 0.67
N TYR A 75 12.54 1.11 0.02
CA TYR A 75 12.53 0.37 -1.25
C TYR A 75 11.92 -1.02 -1.10
N SER A 76 11.99 -1.66 0.08
CA SER A 76 11.32 -2.94 0.29
C SER A 76 9.80 -2.82 0.22
N SER A 77 9.23 -1.68 0.63
CA SER A 77 7.79 -1.44 0.47
C SER A 77 7.43 -1.07 -0.96
N ILE A 78 8.20 -0.18 -1.58
CA ILE A 78 7.98 0.24 -2.98
C ILE A 78 7.96 -0.97 -3.92
N THR A 79 8.98 -1.83 -3.84
CA THR A 79 9.09 -3.03 -4.68
C THR A 79 7.98 -4.03 -4.38
N SER A 80 7.60 -4.21 -3.10
CA SER A 80 6.48 -5.07 -2.71
C SER A 80 5.15 -4.57 -3.28
N HIS A 81 4.91 -3.26 -3.22
CA HIS A 81 3.68 -2.65 -3.73
C HIS A 81 3.59 -2.74 -5.26
N ILE A 82 4.66 -2.39 -5.97
CA ILE A 82 4.71 -2.54 -7.43
C ILE A 82 4.45 -4.00 -7.82
N THR A 83 5.09 -4.95 -7.12
CA THR A 83 4.90 -6.38 -7.37
C THR A 83 3.45 -6.80 -7.14
N LEU A 84 2.84 -6.37 -6.03
CA LEU A 84 1.44 -6.67 -5.73
C LEU A 84 0.51 -6.16 -6.84
N ASN A 85 0.69 -4.92 -7.28
CA ASN A 85 -0.13 -4.35 -8.36
C ASN A 85 0.06 -5.08 -9.69
N LEU A 86 1.30 -5.46 -10.03
CA LEU A 86 1.58 -6.26 -11.22
C LEU A 86 0.88 -7.63 -11.15
N VAL A 87 0.97 -8.33 -10.03
CA VAL A 87 0.29 -9.63 -9.83
C VAL A 87 -1.22 -9.47 -9.96
N MET A 88 -1.80 -8.43 -9.34
CA MET A 88 -3.24 -8.16 -9.44
C MET A 88 -3.68 -7.86 -10.87
N PHE A 89 -2.90 -7.11 -11.64
CA PHE A 89 -3.20 -6.88 -13.06
C PHE A 89 -3.13 -8.16 -13.89
N LEU A 90 -2.14 -9.02 -13.65
CA LEU A 90 -2.00 -10.30 -14.35
C LEU A 90 -3.18 -11.23 -14.04
N ILE A 91 -3.57 -11.33 -12.77
CA ILE A 91 -4.74 -12.12 -12.35
C ILE A 91 -6.01 -11.57 -13.01
N ALA A 92 -6.22 -10.25 -12.96
CA ALA A 92 -7.39 -9.62 -13.59
C ALA A 92 -7.44 -9.86 -15.10
N TYR A 93 -6.29 -9.82 -15.78
CA TYR A 93 -6.19 -10.12 -17.21
C TYR A 93 -6.51 -11.59 -17.50
N ALA A 94 -5.93 -12.53 -16.75
CA ALA A 94 -6.17 -13.96 -16.92
C ALA A 94 -7.64 -14.35 -16.67
N LEU A 95 -8.26 -13.80 -15.62
CA LEU A 95 -9.68 -14.01 -15.34
C LEU A 95 -10.56 -13.47 -16.47
N LYS A 96 -10.23 -12.29 -17.00
CA LYS A 96 -10.97 -11.72 -18.15
C LYS A 96 -10.88 -12.61 -19.39
N SER A 97 -9.73 -13.23 -19.65
CA SER A 97 -9.55 -14.14 -20.80
C SER A 97 -10.25 -15.50 -20.66
N LEU A 98 -10.72 -15.87 -19.47
CA LEU A 98 -11.47 -17.12 -19.23
C LEU A 98 -12.98 -16.93 -19.38
N ILE A 99 -13.47 -15.69 -19.27
CA ILE A 99 -14.90 -15.34 -19.27
C ILE A 99 -15.34 -14.83 -20.65
N LEU A 100 -14.38 -14.50 -21.53
CA LEU A 100 -14.58 -14.14 -22.94
C LEU A 100 -14.12 -15.28 -23.84
#